data_AF-A0A7J5Y2M5-F1
#
_entry.id   AF-A0A7J5Y2M5-F1
#
_cell.length_a   1.000
_cell.length_b   1.000
_cell.length_c   1.000
_cell.angle_alpha   90.00
_cell.angle_beta   90.00
_cell.angle_gamma   90.00
#
_symmetry.space_group_name_H-M   'P 1'
#
loop_
_entity.id
_entity.type
_entity.pdbx_description
1 polymer ?
#
loop_
_entity_poly.entity_id
_entity_poly.type
_entity_poly.pdbx_seq_one_letter_code
_entity_poly.pdbx_strand_id
1 'polypeptide(L)'
;MQSLTAEIQSFSRSRLRKQCTRVTSLSGRRIIETWKGSTITVVEDPVPTERILGYVSHILNVAFGVENVFPDLFIYKTVSILDHPDADVLLHLTDVCSFIQQAHS
;
A
#
# COMPACT_ATOMS: atom_id res chain seq x y z
N MET A 1 -2.28 -17.55 18.46
CA MET A 1 -1.75 -16.40 17.69
C MET A 1 -1.19 -15.41 18.68
N GLN A 2 0.07 -14.97 18.52
CA GLN A 2 0.55 -13.79 19.24
C GLN A 2 -0.17 -12.56 18.66
N SER A 3 -0.51 -11.57 19.49
CA SER A 3 -1.18 -10.34 19.04
C SER A 3 -0.26 -9.56 18.10
N LEU A 4 -0.77 -9.01 17.00
CA LEU A 4 0.00 -8.14 16.11
C LEU A 4 0.64 -6.98 16.88
N THR A 5 -0.03 -6.45 17.89
CA THR A 5 0.51 -5.39 18.76
C THR A 5 1.78 -5.84 19.46
N ALA A 6 1.84 -7.10 19.94
CA ALA A 6 3.03 -7.66 20.56
C ALA A 6 4.16 -7.86 19.54
N GLU A 7 3.82 -8.25 18.31
CA GLU A 7 4.79 -8.39 17.21
C GLU A 7 5.37 -7.03 16.79
N ILE A 8 4.54 -6.00 16.65
CA ILE A 8 4.96 -4.62 16.34
C ILE A 8 5.82 -4.05 17.47
N GLN A 9 5.41 -4.21 18.74
CA GLN A 9 6.16 -3.70 19.89
C GLN A 9 7.51 -4.41 20.06
N SER A 10 7.56 -5.71 19.78
CA SER A 10 8.81 -6.49 19.83
C SER A 10 9.67 -6.34 18.56
N PHE A 11 9.15 -5.71 17.51
CA PHE A 11 9.88 -5.50 16.26
C PHE A 11 11.08 -4.59 16.48
N SER A 12 12.28 -5.15 16.27
CA SER A 12 13.51 -4.41 16.44
C SER A 12 13.69 -3.39 15.32
N ARG A 13 13.80 -2.10 15.67
CA ARG A 13 14.04 -1.02 14.72
C ARG A 13 15.33 -1.19 13.91
N SER A 14 16.32 -1.95 14.41
CA SER A 14 17.54 -2.27 13.64
C SER A 14 17.27 -3.14 12.41
N ARG A 15 16.11 -3.81 12.36
CA ARG A 15 15.66 -4.60 11.19
C ARG A 15 14.87 -3.76 10.18
N LEU A 16 14.58 -2.48 10.48
CA LEU A 16 13.95 -1.60 9.52
C LEU A 16 14.88 -1.43 8.31
N ARG A 17 14.41 -1.87 7.16
CA ARG A 17 15.10 -1.63 5.89
C ARG A 17 14.75 -0.23 5.41
N LYS A 18 15.74 0.51 4.93
CA LYS A 18 15.47 1.76 4.21
C LYS A 18 14.75 1.40 2.92
N GLN A 19 13.47 1.73 2.86
CA GLN A 19 12.66 1.60 1.65
C GLN A 19 12.91 2.84 0.78
N CYS A 20 13.31 2.65 -0.46
CA CYS A 20 13.13 3.68 -1.49
C CYS A 20 11.78 3.48 -2.16
N THR A 21 11.14 4.57 -2.55
CA THR A 21 9.84 4.52 -3.23
C THR A 21 10.09 4.64 -4.72
N ARG A 22 9.55 3.71 -5.50
CA ARG A 22 9.61 3.78 -6.96
C ARG A 22 8.31 4.37 -7.47
N VAL A 23 8.38 5.55 -8.07
CA VAL A 23 7.22 6.30 -8.54
C VAL A 23 7.19 6.23 -10.05
N THR A 24 6.01 5.97 -10.61
CA THR A 24 5.75 6.06 -12.05
C THR A 24 4.77 7.20 -12.27
N SER A 25 5.17 8.20 -13.05
CA SER A 25 4.30 9.33 -13.39
C SER A 25 3.23 8.90 -14.40
N LEU A 26 2.22 9.76 -14.60
CA LEU A 26 1.23 9.60 -15.67
C LEU A 26 1.87 9.57 -17.07
N SER A 27 3.02 10.22 -17.25
CA SER A 27 3.80 10.18 -18.48
C SER A 27 4.66 8.92 -18.64
N GLY A 28 4.60 7.99 -17.68
CA GLY A 28 5.43 6.78 -17.63
C GLY A 28 6.88 7.01 -17.27
N ARG A 29 7.25 8.22 -16.84
CA ARG A 29 8.58 8.47 -16.27
C ARG A 29 8.66 7.76 -14.93
N ARG A 30 9.75 7.04 -14.71
CA ARG A 30 10.00 6.31 -13.49
C ARG A 30 11.12 6.99 -12.72
N ILE A 31 10.88 7.23 -11.44
CA ILE A 31 11.85 7.80 -10.52
C ILE A 31 11.95 6.96 -9.26
N ILE A 32 13.10 7.01 -8.61
CA ILE A 32 13.35 6.42 -7.30
C ILE A 32 13.55 7.56 -6.31
N GLU A 33 12.62 7.66 -5.37
CA GLU A 33 12.71 8.58 -4.23
C GLU A 33 13.39 7.87 -3.07
N THR A 34 14.49 8.45 -2.58
CA THR A 34 15.22 7.94 -1.42
C THR A 34 15.31 9.00 -0.34
N TRP A 35 14.83 8.67 0.86
CA TRP A 35 14.93 9.52 2.03
C TRP A 35 16.33 9.43 2.67
N LYS A 36 16.97 10.57 2.89
CA LYS A 36 18.21 10.75 3.64
C LYS A 36 17.99 11.75 4.77
N GLY A 37 17.40 11.27 5.87
CA GLY A 37 16.98 12.15 6.97
C GLY A 37 15.77 12.97 6.54
N SER A 38 15.87 14.30 6.61
CA SER A 38 14.81 15.23 6.19
C SER A 38 14.83 15.56 4.68
N THR A 39 15.79 15.06 3.92
CA THR A 39 15.96 15.38 2.50
C THR A 39 15.57 14.19 1.62
N ILE A 40 14.85 14.44 0.53
CA ILE A 40 14.50 13.46 -0.50
C ILE A 40 15.47 13.63 -1.68
N THR A 41 16.11 12.54 -2.12
CA THR A 41 16.81 12.51 -3.41
C THR A 41 15.97 11.74 -4.42
N VAL A 42 15.75 12.35 -5.58
CA VAL A 42 14.99 11.78 -6.70
C VAL A 42 15.95 11.46 -7.83
N VAL A 43 16.00 10.20 -8.27
CA VAL A 43 16.80 9.77 -9.42
C VAL A 43 15.92 9.09 -10.45
N GLU A 44 16.26 9.15 -11.74
CA GLU A 44 15.55 8.35 -12.74
C GLU A 44 15.80 6.85 -12.50
N ASP A 45 14.74 6.05 -12.68
CA ASP A 45 14.84 4.59 -12.60
C ASP A 45 15.53 4.08 -13.88
N PRO A 46 16.70 3.43 -13.79
CA PRO A 46 17.45 2.97 -14.95
C PRO A 46 16.79 1.79 -15.68
N VAL A 47 15.71 1.20 -15.12
CA VAL A 47 14.97 0.12 -15.77
C VAL A 47 14.17 0.66 -16.97
N PRO A 48 14.38 0.14 -18.20
CA PRO A 48 13.67 0.58 -19.39
C PRO A 48 12.14 0.54 -19.21
N THR A 49 11.47 1.54 -19.77
CA THR A 49 10.00 1.72 -19.77
C THR A 49 9.28 0.69 -20.67
N GLU A 50 9.76 -0.55 -20.72
CA GLU A 50 9.16 -1.63 -21.52
C GLU A 50 8.03 -2.36 -20.77
N ARG A 51 7.97 -2.22 -19.44
CA ARG A 51 6.83 -2.72 -18.67
C ARG A 51 5.67 -1.73 -18.80
N ILE A 52 4.55 -2.23 -19.33
CA ILE A 52 3.22 -1.63 -19.28
C ILE A 52 3.07 -0.90 -17.94
N LEU A 53 2.77 0.40 -18.00
CA LEU A 53 2.35 1.21 -16.86
C LEU A 53 1.48 0.35 -15.94
N GLY A 54 1.87 0.15 -14.68
CA GLY A 54 1.10 -0.70 -13.77
C GLY A 54 -0.35 -0.24 -13.78
N TYR A 55 -1.25 -1.06 -14.33
CA TYR A 55 -2.67 -0.75 -14.35
C TYR A 55 -3.21 -1.06 -12.96
N VAL A 56 -3.91 -0.11 -12.35
CA VAL A 56 -4.62 -0.35 -11.10
C VAL A 56 -5.88 -1.12 -11.45
N SER A 57 -6.01 -2.35 -10.96
CA SER A 57 -7.18 -3.21 -11.20
C SER A 57 -8.09 -3.35 -9.98
N HIS A 58 -7.54 -3.16 -8.78
CA HIS A 58 -8.23 -3.39 -7.53
C HIS A 58 -8.11 -2.17 -6.62
N ILE A 59 -9.19 -1.83 -5.92
CA ILE A 59 -9.22 -0.79 -4.90
C ILE A 59 -9.75 -1.39 -3.60
N LEU A 60 -8.94 -1.29 -2.54
CA LEU A 60 -9.37 -1.61 -1.19
C LEU A 60 -9.84 -0.31 -0.51
N ASN A 61 -11.15 -0.15 -0.36
CA ASN A 61 -11.74 0.99 0.33
C ASN A 61 -11.92 0.66 1.81
N VAL A 62 -11.12 1.27 2.68
CA VAL A 62 -11.20 1.08 4.14
C VAL A 62 -11.99 2.15 4.89
N ALA A 63 -12.45 3.20 4.20
CA ALA A 63 -13.01 4.37 4.84
C ALA A 63 -14.48 4.17 5.23
N PHE A 64 -14.83 4.57 6.45
CA PHE A 64 -16.23 4.61 6.88
C PHE A 64 -17.02 5.67 6.11
N GLY A 65 -18.13 5.27 5.48
CA GLY A 65 -19.06 6.18 4.82
C GLY A 65 -18.62 6.74 3.46
N VAL A 66 -17.54 6.22 2.88
CA VAL A 66 -17.07 6.64 1.54
C VAL A 66 -17.50 5.63 0.50
N GLU A 67 -18.26 6.10 -0.51
CA GLU A 67 -18.74 5.28 -1.61
C GLU A 67 -17.68 5.04 -2.71
N ASN A 68 -17.84 3.94 -3.44
CA ASN A 68 -16.97 3.60 -4.58
C ASN A 68 -17.45 4.34 -5.83
N VAL A 69 -16.66 5.28 -6.34
CA VAL A 69 -17.04 6.19 -7.45
C VAL A 69 -16.78 5.65 -8.85
N PHE A 70 -16.17 4.46 -9.00
CA PHE A 70 -15.85 3.85 -10.30
C PHE A 70 -16.05 2.32 -10.31
N PRO A 71 -17.24 1.81 -9.91
CA PRO A 71 -17.46 0.37 -9.70
C PRO A 71 -17.28 -0.48 -10.95
N ASP A 72 -17.44 0.09 -12.15
CA ASP A 72 -17.28 -0.61 -13.42
C ASP A 72 -15.82 -0.68 -13.90
N LEU A 73 -14.94 0.14 -13.32
CA LEU A 73 -13.53 0.24 -13.75
C LEU A 73 -12.57 -0.54 -12.85
N PHE A 74 -12.96 -0.80 -11.60
CA PHE A 74 -12.10 -1.45 -10.62
C PHE A 74 -12.85 -2.52 -9.83
N ILE A 75 -12.11 -3.54 -9.43
CA ILE A 75 -12.60 -4.53 -8.48
C ILE A 75 -12.44 -3.95 -7.07
N TYR A 76 -13.56 -3.75 -6.37
CA TYR A 76 -13.56 -3.19 -5.03
C TYR A 76 -13.66 -4.26 -3.95
N LYS A 77 -12.92 -4.04 -2.86
CA LYS A 77 -13.26 -4.57 -1.54
C LYS A 77 -13.49 -3.40 -0.60
N THR A 78 -14.66 -3.34 0.00
CA THR A 78 -14.99 -2.32 1.00
C THR A 78 -14.93 -2.94 2.39
N VAL A 79 -14.13 -2.35 3.28
CA VAL A 79 -14.03 -2.69 4.69
C VAL A 79 -14.25 -1.41 5.47
N SER A 80 -15.45 -1.17 5.98
CA SER A 80 -15.79 0.10 6.61
C SER A 80 -15.16 0.20 8.01
N ILE A 81 -14.00 0.85 8.13
CA ILE A 81 -13.30 1.07 9.41
C ILE A 81 -13.50 2.51 9.84
N LEU A 82 -14.05 2.71 11.04
CA LEU A 82 -14.14 4.03 11.66
C LEU A 82 -12.77 4.40 12.23
N ASP A 83 -12.29 5.61 11.96
CA ASP A 83 -11.01 6.11 12.48
C ASP A 83 -11.14 6.50 13.97
N HIS A 84 -11.34 5.49 14.80
CA HIS A 84 -11.43 5.59 16.25
C HIS A 84 -10.40 4.64 16.87
N PRO A 85 -9.73 5.00 17.98
CA PRO A 85 -8.76 4.12 18.63
C PRO A 85 -9.34 2.76 19.08
N ASP A 86 -10.66 2.69 19.26
CA ASP A 86 -11.36 1.46 19.65
C ASP A 86 -11.69 0.53 18.47
N ALA A 87 -11.51 0.98 17.22
CA ALA A 87 -11.75 0.15 16.05
C ALA A 87 -10.63 -0.91 15.92
N ASP A 88 -10.99 -2.19 16.04
CA ASP A 88 -10.02 -3.27 15.92
C ASP A 88 -9.73 -3.59 14.45
N VAL A 89 -8.72 -2.92 13.90
CA VAL A 89 -8.22 -3.14 12.53
C VAL A 89 -7.75 -4.58 12.30
N LEU A 90 -7.34 -5.30 13.35
CA LEU A 90 -6.78 -6.65 13.23
C LEU A 90 -7.80 -7.67 12.75
N LEU A 91 -9.07 -7.46 13.07
CA LEU A 91 -10.18 -8.31 12.63
C LEU A 91 -10.26 -8.43 11.11
N HIS A 92 -9.75 -7.43 10.38
CA HIS A 92 -9.86 -7.35 8.92
C HIS A 92 -8.61 -7.83 8.17
N LEU A 93 -7.48 -8.04 8.85
CA LEU A 93 -6.20 -8.26 8.20
C LEU A 93 -6.17 -9.52 7.34
N THR A 94 -6.73 -10.64 7.81
CA THR A 94 -6.77 -11.89 7.06
C THR A 94 -7.46 -11.70 5.71
N ASP A 95 -8.64 -11.09 5.75
CA ASP A 95 -9.52 -10.89 4.59
C ASP A 95 -8.96 -9.85 3.62
N VAL A 96 -8.30 -8.82 4.14
CA VAL A 96 -7.62 -7.79 3.35
C VAL A 96 -6.38 -8.36 2.66
N CYS A 97 -5.55 -9.12 3.38
CA CYS A 97 -4.37 -9.76 2.81
C CYS A 97 -4.73 -10.73 1.68
N SER A 98 -5.81 -11.51 1.84
CA SER A 98 -6.31 -12.40 0.78
C SER A 98 -6.70 -11.64 -0.48
N PHE A 99 -7.38 -10.49 -0.34
CA PHE A 99 -7.74 -9.63 -1.48
C PHE A 99 -6.51 -9.05 -2.20
N ILE A 100 -5.50 -8.62 -1.45
CA ILE A 100 -4.25 -8.12 -2.02
C ILE A 100 -3.51 -9.24 -2.77
N GLN A 101 -3.47 -10.45 -2.23
CA GLN A 101 -2.85 -11.61 -2.88
C GLN A 101 -3.55 -11.98 -4.18
N GLN A 102 -4.89 -11.95 -4.20
CA GLN A 102 -5.67 -12.15 -5.42
C GLN A 102 -5.29 -11.13 -6.51
N ALA A 103 -5.10 -9.85 -6.16
CA ALA A 103 -4.75 -8.80 -7.11
C ALA A 103 -3.33 -8.93 -7.69
N HIS A 104 -2.44 -9.67 -7.01
CA HIS A 104 -1.07 -9.95 -7.46
C HIS A 104 -0.95 -11.16 -8.40
N SER A 105 -2.03 -11.93 -8.58
CA SER A 105 -2.11 -13.14 -9.39
C SER A 105 -2.41 -12.81 -10.85
#